data_AF-A0A7G9Z560-F1
#
_entry.id   AF-A0A7G9Z560-F1
#
_cell.length_a   1.000
_cell.length_b   1.000
_cell.length_c   1.000
_cell.angle_alpha   90.00
_cell.angle_beta   90.00
_cell.angle_gamma   90.00
#
_symmetry.space_group_name_H-M   'P 1'
#
loop_
_entity.id
_entity.type
_entity.pdbx_description
1 polymer ?
#
loop_
_entity_poly.entity_id
_entity_poly.type
_entity_poly.pdbx_seq_one_letter_code
_entity_poly.pdbx_strand_id
1 'polypeptide(L)' 'MAKVRKMLLLSDDKYLGKMAIKEEVGYVFDFVTFLEACIVKGIIQKEELIEIVSLLKERDFYEFSEDDRRELFSYFE' A
#
# COMPACT_ATOMS: atom_id res chain seq x y z
N MET A 1 25.79 -16.43 -10.15
CA MET A 1 24.57 -16.64 -9.35
C MET A 1 24.04 -15.28 -8.93
N ALA A 2 22.93 -14.83 -9.51
CA ALA A 2 22.29 -13.58 -9.14
C ALA A 2 21.75 -13.70 -7.71
N LYS A 3 22.11 -12.76 -6.84
CA LYS A 3 21.55 -12.66 -5.49
C LYS A 3 20.11 -12.23 -5.64
N VAL A 4 19.15 -13.11 -5.36
CA VAL A 4 17.75 -12.72 -5.14
C VAL A 4 17.77 -11.62 -4.08
N ARG A 5 17.50 -10.37 -4.49
CA ARG A 5 17.39 -9.26 -3.56
C ARG A 5 16.09 -9.46 -2.79
N LYS A 6 16.15 -9.55 -1.46
CA LYS A 6 14.96 -9.52 -0.60
C LYS A 6 14.33 -8.11 -0.64
N MET A 7 13.82 -7.71 -1.79
CA MET A 7 13.11 -6.47 -2.00
C MET A 7 11.61 -6.77 -1.99
N LEU A 8 10.87 -5.93 -1.28
CA LEU A 8 9.42 -5.89 -1.24
C LEU A 8 8.99 -4.68 -2.05
N LEU A 9 8.07 -4.86 -2.99
CA LEU A 9 7.46 -3.75 -3.71
C LEU A 9 6.04 -3.53 -3.18
N LEU A 10 5.76 -2.28 -2.81
CA LEU A 10 4.42 -1.81 -2.50
C LEU A 10 3.95 -1.01 -3.71
N SER A 11 2.88 -1.43 -4.36
CA SER A 11 2.43 -0.77 -5.60
C SER A 11 0.93 -0.93 -5.79
N ASP A 12 0.30 0.14 -6.26
CA ASP A 12 -1.09 0.18 -6.71
C ASP A 12 -1.21 -0.04 -8.24
N ASP A 13 -0.07 -0.16 -8.94
CA ASP A 13 -0.04 -0.39 -10.38
C ASP A 13 0.16 -1.88 -10.70
N LYS A 14 -0.90 -2.50 -11.22
CA LYS A 14 -0.89 -3.91 -11.68
C LYS A 14 0.15 -4.18 -12.77
N TYR A 15 0.57 -3.18 -13.54
CA TYR A 15 1.64 -3.28 -14.54
C TYR A 15 3.03 -3.33 -13.91
N LEU A 16 3.27 -2.53 -12.85
CA LEU A 16 4.51 -2.58 -12.07
C LEU A 16 4.67 -3.94 -11.38
N GLY A 17 3.58 -4.55 -10.91
CA GLY A 17 3.62 -5.92 -10.37
C GLY A 17 4.16 -6.95 -11.38
N LYS A 18 3.80 -6.83 -12.66
CA LYS A 18 4.30 -7.73 -13.72
C LYS A 18 5.78 -7.52 -14.02
N MET A 19 6.26 -6.28 -13.94
CA MET A 19 7.69 -5.96 -14.10
C MET A 19 8.51 -6.44 -12.91
N ALA A 20 7.98 -6.29 -11.69
CA ALA A 20 8.64 -6.74 -10.46
C ALA A 20 8.86 -8.26 -10.43
N ILE A 21 7.90 -9.05 -10.92
CA ILE A 21 8.06 -10.51 -11.08
C ILE A 21 9.22 -10.85 -12.04
N LYS A 22 9.38 -10.08 -13.13
CA LYS A 22 10.49 -10.28 -14.10
C LYS A 22 11.86 -9.92 -13.52
N GLU A 23 11.89 -8.99 -12.56
CA GLU A 23 13.12 -8.52 -11.87
C GLU A 23 13.42 -9.30 -10.58
N GLU A 24 12.81 -10.48 -10.38
CA GLU A 24 12.99 -11.34 -9.19
C GLU A 24 12.65 -10.65 -7.85
N VAL A 25 11.75 -9.66 -7.85
CA VAL A 25 11.22 -9.07 -6.61
C VAL A 25 10.38 -10.14 -5.90
N GLY A 26 10.75 -10.47 -4.67
CA GLY A 26 10.22 -11.63 -3.97
C GLY A 26 8.72 -11.56 -3.67
N TYR A 27 8.19 -10.37 -3.40
CA TYR A 27 6.76 -10.15 -3.16
C TYR A 27 6.33 -8.74 -3.60
N VAL A 28 5.16 -8.67 -4.23
CA VAL A 28 4.48 -7.42 -4.56
C VAL A 28 3.22 -7.36 -3.70
N PHE A 29 3.10 -6.31 -2.91
CA PHE A 29 1.91 -6.05 -2.11
C PHE A 29 1.15 -4.87 -2.69
N ASP A 30 -0.14 -5.06 -2.83
CA ASP A 30 -1.08 -3.98 -3.09
C ASP A 30 -1.08 -3.01 -1.90
N PHE A 31 -1.02 -1.71 -2.18
CA PHE A 31 -0.82 -0.72 -1.12
C PHE A 31 -2.04 -0.60 -0.21
N VAL A 32 -3.24 -0.65 -0.78
CA VAL A 32 -4.50 -0.62 -0.02
C VAL A 32 -4.55 -1.82 0.92
N THR A 33 -4.30 -3.02 0.39
CA THR A 33 -4.25 -4.27 1.17
C THR A 33 -3.22 -4.21 2.31
N PHE A 34 -2.08 -3.57 2.10
CA PHE A 34 -1.08 -3.37 3.15
C PHE A 34 -1.59 -2.46 4.27
N LEU A 35 -2.24 -1.35 3.93
CA LEU A 35 -2.82 -0.44 4.91
C LEU A 35 -3.95 -1.12 5.70
N GLU A 36 -4.82 -1.89 5.05
CA GLU A 36 -5.83 -2.72 5.72
C GLU A 36 -5.20 -3.66 6.75
N ALA A 37 -4.14 -4.38 6.36
CA ALA A 37 -3.45 -5.29 7.26
C ALA A 37 -2.82 -4.55 8.46
N CYS A 38 -2.33 -3.33 8.27
CA CYS A 38 -1.84 -2.49 9.35
C CYS A 38 -2.97 -2.04 10.29
N ILE A 39 -4.13 -1.67 9.75
CA ILE A 39 -5.32 -1.30 10.54
C ILE A 39 -5.81 -2.49 11.36
N VAL A 40 -6.03 -3.64 10.73
CA VAL A 40 -6.51 -4.88 11.39
C VAL A 40 -5.57 -5.34 12.50
N LYS A 41 -4.26 -5.12 12.34
CA LYS A 41 -3.26 -5.44 13.37
C LYS A 41 -3.11 -4.38 14.46
N GLY A 42 -3.87 -3.29 14.39
CA GLY A 42 -3.79 -2.16 15.33
C GLY A 42 -2.48 -1.38 15.24
N ILE A 43 -1.78 -1.47 14.11
CA ILE A 43 -0.54 -0.71 13.84
C ILE A 43 -0.88 0.73 13.44
N ILE A 44 -1.99 0.92 12.73
CA ILE A 44 -2.50 2.23 12.31
C ILE A 44 -3.85 2.47 12.98
N GLN A 45 -3.97 3.60 13.66
CA GLN A 45 -5.23 4.13 14.19
C GLN A 45 -5.88 5.10 13.19
N LYS A 46 -7.14 5.48 13.44
CA LYS A 46 -7.93 6.30 12.52
C LYS A 46 -7.26 7.63 12.20
N GLU A 47 -6.74 8.31 13.21
CA GLU A 47 -6.07 9.60 13.09
C GLU A 47 -4.78 9.48 12.26
N GLU A 48 -4.02 8.41 12.46
CA GLU A 48 -2.81 8.10 11.69
C GLU A 48 -3.13 7.80 10.23
N LEU A 49 -4.23 7.09 9.96
CA LEU A 49 -4.69 6.86 8.58
C LEU A 49 -5.04 8.18 7.88
N ILE A 50 -5.73 9.10 8.57
CA ILE A 50 -6.05 10.44 8.02
C ILE A 50 -4.76 11.19 7.66
N GLU A 51 -3.76 11.16 8.54
CA GLU A 51 -2.47 11.80 8.30
C GLU A 51 -1.75 11.16 7.10
N ILE A 52 -1.68 9.84 7.03
CA ILE A 52 -1.05 9.09 5.92
C ILE A 52 -1.71 9.48 4.59
N VAL A 53 -3.04 9.47 4.53
CA VAL A 53 -3.79 9.83 3.30
C VAL A 53 -3.50 11.29 2.90
N SER A 54 -3.46 12.21 3.86
CA SER A 54 -3.15 13.63 3.59
C SER A 54 -1.72 13.80 3.06
N LEU A 55 -0.75 13.14 3.70
CA LEU A 55 0.67 13.24 3.32
C LEU A 55 0.93 12.66 1.93
N LEU A 56 0.32 11.53 1.58
CA LEU A 56 0.44 10.93 0.26
C LEU A 56 -0.11 11.84 -0.84
N LYS A 57 -1.24 12.51 -0.57
CA LYS A 57 -1.81 13.47 -1.51
C LYS A 57 -0.92 14.69 -1.69
N GLU A 58 -0.36 15.23 -0.61
CA GLU A 58 0.46 16.45 -0.64
C GLU A 58 1.87 16.23 -1.19
N ARG A 59 2.51 15.11 -0.86
CA ARG A 59 3.93 14.87 -1.16
C ARG A 59 4.15 14.01 -2.39
N ASP A 60 3.32 13.00 -2.56
CA ASP A 60 3.50 11.97 -3.58
C ASP A 60 2.46 12.08 -4.70
N PHE A 61 1.53 13.05 -4.61
CA PHE A 61 0.40 13.24 -5.52
C PHE A 61 -0.44 11.96 -5.71
N TYR A 62 -0.43 11.10 -4.70
CA TYR A 62 -1.18 9.86 -4.70
C TYR A 62 -2.55 10.09 -4.07
N GLU A 63 -3.60 9.73 -4.81
CA GLU A 63 -4.98 9.89 -4.37
C GLU A 63 -5.69 8.54 -4.46
N PHE A 64 -6.14 8.05 -3.30
CA PHE A 64 -6.98 6.86 -3.21
C PHE A 64 -8.31 7.10 -3.92
N SER A 65 -8.86 6.06 -4.54
CA SER A 65 -10.22 6.15 -5.05
C SER A 65 -11.22 6.31 -3.90
N GLU A 66 -12.42 6.83 -4.19
CA GLU A 66 -13.46 6.96 -3.17
C GLU A 66 -13.89 5.60 -2.59
N ASP A 67 -13.80 4.53 -3.39
CA ASP A 67 -14.09 3.17 -2.93
C ASP A 67 -13.01 2.68 -1.95
N ASP A 68 -11.72 2.85 -2.29
CA ASP A 68 -10.61 2.47 -1.40
C ASP A 68 -10.63 3.27 -0.09
N ARG A 69 -10.95 4.56 -0.16
CA ARG A 69 -11.10 5.39 1.04
C ARG A 69 -12.23 4.86 1.92
N ARG A 70 -13.39 4.56 1.34
CA ARG A 70 -14.52 4.03 2.11
C ARG A 70 -14.15 2.70 2.75
N GLU A 71 -13.49 1.82 2.03
CA GLU A 71 -13.04 0.53 2.53
C GLU A 71 -12.08 0.70 3.72
N LEU A 72 -11.01 1.48 3.56
CA LEU A 72 -10.02 1.73 4.62
C LEU A 72 -10.63 2.36 5.88
N PHE A 73 -11.56 3.31 5.73
CA PHE A 73 -12.18 3.98 6.88
C PHE A 73 -13.28 3.16 7.56
N SER A 74 -13.85 2.15 6.89
CA SER A 74 -14.89 1.28 7.45
C SER A 74 -14.43 0.43 8.64
N TYR A 75 -13.13 0.18 8.76
CA TYR A 75 -12.54 -0.56 9.89
C TYR A 75 -12.58 0.19 11.23
N PHE A 76 -12.97 1.47 11.23
CA PHE A 76 -13.01 2.33 12.42
C PHE A 76 -14.43 2.84 12.75
N GLU A 77 -15.46 2.26 12.15
CA GLU A 77 -16.88 2.52 12.43
C GLU A 77 -17.47 1.46 13.37
#